data_AF-A0A3L7YPC8-F1
#
_entry.id   AF-A0A3L7YPC8-F1
#
_cell.length_a   1.000
_cell.length_b   1.000
_cell.length_c   1.000
_cell.angle_alpha   90.00
_cell.angle_beta   90.00
_cell.angle_gamma   90.00
#
_symmetry.space_group_name_H-M   'P 1'
#
loop_
_entity.id
_entity.type
_entity.pdbx_description
1 polymer ?
#
loop_
_entity_poly.entity_id
_entity_poly.type
_entity_poly.pdbx_seq_one_letter_code
_entity_poly.pdbx_strand_id
1 'polypeptide(L)'
;MRITKVETIRHPAFPRFTWLHMHTADGQVGLGEVGHFSTAAEAIIHDLAPRFLIGEDATRIDHLWTKIHDHLAIFTMGGSEMRALGAIDVALWDLAGKRHGVPIYELLGGTAGRSEP
;
A
#
# COMPACT_ATOMS: atom_id res chain seq x y z
N MET A 1 -13.97 6.66 0.52
CA MET A 1 -12.88 6.78 -0.46
C MET A 1 -12.68 5.42 -1.14
N ARG A 2 -13.59 5.05 -2.06
CA ARG A 2 -13.70 3.68 -2.59
C ARG A 2 -12.57 3.35 -3.56
N ILE A 3 -11.87 2.24 -3.37
CA ILE A 3 -10.80 1.77 -4.27
C ILE A 3 -11.40 1.24 -5.57
N THR A 4 -10.90 1.70 -6.71
CA THR A 4 -11.41 1.36 -8.05
C THR A 4 -10.40 0.63 -8.92
N LYS A 5 -9.10 0.83 -8.69
CA LYS A 5 -8.03 0.20 -9.46
C LYS A 5 -6.76 0.11 -8.63
N VAL A 6 -6.03 -0.99 -8.80
CA VAL A 6 -4.64 -1.13 -8.37
C VAL A 6 -3.80 -1.38 -9.61
N GLU A 7 -2.74 -0.61 -9.80
CA GLU A 7 -1.77 -0.81 -10.88
C GLU A 7 -0.36 -0.79 -10.32
N THR A 8 0.57 -1.46 -11.01
CA THR A 8 1.98 -1.46 -10.67
C THR A 8 2.81 -0.85 -11.79
N ILE A 9 3.88 -0.16 -11.41
CA ILE A 9 4.79 0.51 -12.34
C ILE A 9 6.20 -0.02 -12.09
N ARG A 10 6.87 -0.39 -13.18
CA ARG A 10 8.29 -0.75 -13.19
C ARG A 10 9.07 0.22 -14.03
N HIS A 11 10.20 0.68 -13.51
CA HIS A 11 11.12 1.54 -14.24
C HIS A 11 12.40 0.78 -14.59
N PRO A 12 12.85 0.75 -15.87
CA PRO A 12 14.04 0.00 -16.29
C PRO A 12 15.34 0.40 -15.57
N ALA A 13 15.49 1.68 -15.21
CA ALA A 13 16.65 2.15 -14.44
C ALA A 13 16.64 1.71 -12.97
N PHE A 14 15.49 1.25 -12.46
CA PHE A 14 15.30 0.83 -11.08
C PHE A 14 14.69 -0.58 -11.01
N PRO A 15 15.37 -1.60 -11.56
CA PRO A 15 14.77 -2.93 -11.79
C PRO A 15 14.44 -3.69 -10.50
N ARG A 16 14.94 -3.24 -9.36
CA ARG A 16 14.67 -3.81 -8.03
C ARG A 16 13.40 -3.26 -7.39
N PHE A 17 12.81 -2.22 -7.97
CA PHE A 17 11.66 -1.52 -7.42
C PHE A 17 10.43 -1.75 -8.28
N THR A 18 9.29 -1.87 -7.61
CA THR A 18 7.97 -1.78 -8.22
C THR A 18 7.16 -0.80 -7.38
N TRP A 19 6.58 0.20 -8.04
CA TRP A 19 5.64 1.12 -7.40
C TRP A 19 4.22 0.62 -7.57
N LEU A 20 3.39 0.88 -6.57
CA LEU A 20 1.96 0.60 -6.58
C LEU A 20 1.21 1.93 -6.62
N HIS A 21 0.25 2.04 -7.54
CA HIS A 21 -0.74 3.10 -7.54
C HIS A 21 -2.11 2.52 -7.18
N MET A 22 -2.71 3.05 -6.12
CA MET A 22 -4.06 2.71 -5.68
C MET A 22 -5.01 3.86 -6.00
N HIS A 23 -5.90 3.65 -6.96
CA HIS A 23 -6.85 4.66 -7.43
C HIS A 23 -8.16 4.57 -6.67
N THR A 24 -8.75 5.73 -6.39
CA THR A 24 -10.04 5.84 -5.70
C THR A 24 -11.09 6.52 -6.59
N ALA A 25 -12.37 6.30 -6.27
CA ALA A 25 -13.49 6.81 -7.05
C ALA A 25 -13.61 8.35 -7.07
N ASP A 26 -12.98 9.02 -6.10
CA ASP A 26 -12.88 10.48 -5.99
C ASP A 26 -11.62 11.04 -6.68
N GLY A 27 -10.88 10.20 -7.42
CA GLY A 27 -9.75 10.61 -8.26
C GLY A 27 -8.41 10.76 -7.53
N GLN A 28 -8.35 10.39 -6.24
CA GLN A 28 -7.07 10.33 -5.53
C GLN A 28 -6.30 9.05 -5.92
N VAL A 29 -4.97 9.14 -5.81
CA VAL A 29 -4.07 8.02 -6.08
C VAL A 29 -3.09 7.90 -4.92
N GLY A 30 -3.06 6.74 -4.26
CA GLY A 30 -2.08 6.38 -3.25
C GLY A 30 -0.85 5.74 -3.85
N LEU A 31 0.33 6.11 -3.36
CA LEU A 31 1.61 5.55 -3.76
C LEU A 31 2.12 4.55 -2.71
N GLY A 32 2.44 3.34 -3.17
CA GLY A 32 3.16 2.33 -2.40
C GLY A 32 4.42 1.89 -3.14
N GLU A 33 5.32 1.20 -2.43
CA GLU A 33 6.57 0.72 -3.00
C GLU A 33 6.93 -0.67 -2.49
N VAL A 34 7.44 -1.52 -3.40
CA VAL A 34 8.18 -2.72 -3.05
C VAL A 34 9.64 -2.57 -3.46
N GLY A 35 10.55 -2.70 -2.48
CA GLY A 35 11.99 -2.83 -2.69
C GLY A 35 12.46 -4.29 -2.63
N HIS A 36 13.18 -4.71 -3.67
CA HIS A 36 13.74 -6.05 -3.88
C HIS A 36 12.68 -7.17 -3.95
N PHE A 37 12.98 -8.26 -4.66
CA PHE A 37 12.00 -9.33 -4.93
C PHE A 37 10.67 -8.83 -5.52
N SER A 38 10.72 -7.72 -6.25
CA SER A 38 9.55 -6.95 -6.67
C SER A 38 8.62 -7.71 -7.63
N THR A 39 9.11 -8.73 -8.34
CA THR A 39 8.30 -9.62 -9.21
C THR A 39 7.36 -10.53 -8.46
N ALA A 40 7.83 -11.17 -7.40
CA ALA A 40 6.94 -12.02 -6.61
C ALA A 40 5.90 -11.16 -5.86
N ALA A 41 6.33 -10.05 -5.27
CA ALA A 41 5.43 -9.14 -4.58
C ALA A 41 4.39 -8.50 -5.52
N GLU A 42 4.76 -8.11 -6.74
CA GLU A 42 3.83 -7.60 -7.74
C GLU A 42 2.76 -8.64 -8.10
N ALA A 43 3.16 -9.89 -8.34
CA ALA A 43 2.20 -10.95 -8.64
C ALA A 43 1.20 -11.14 -7.49
N ILE A 44 1.69 -11.09 -6.25
CA ILE A 44 0.85 -11.18 -5.05
C ILE A 44 -0.11 -9.98 -4.96
N ILE A 45 0.36 -8.75 -5.20
CA ILE A 45 -0.48 -7.54 -5.22
C ILE A 45 -1.65 -7.73 -6.20
N HIS A 46 -1.38 -8.21 -7.41
CA HIS A 46 -2.41 -8.41 -8.44
C HIS A 46 -3.35 -9.59 -8.16
N ASP A 47 -2.93 -10.60 -7.39
CA ASP A 47 -3.84 -11.66 -6.93
C ASP A 47 -4.74 -11.18 -5.79
N LEU A 48 -4.19 -10.38 -4.85
CA LEU A 48 -4.92 -9.87 -3.69
C LEU A 48 -5.92 -8.77 -4.07
N ALA A 49 -5.54 -7.86 -4.97
CA ALA A 49 -6.31 -6.64 -5.20
C ALA A 49 -7.77 -6.88 -5.61
N PRO A 50 -8.10 -7.74 -6.61
CA PRO A 50 -9.49 -7.98 -7.00
C PRO A 50 -10.34 -8.60 -5.89
N ARG A 51 -9.72 -9.34 -4.96
CA ARG A 51 -10.41 -10.09 -3.90
C ARG A 51 -10.61 -9.26 -2.63
N PHE A 52 -9.64 -8.42 -2.31
CA PHE A 52 -9.56 -7.77 -1.00
C PHE A 52 -9.58 -6.25 -1.04
N LEU A 53 -9.26 -5.61 -2.17
CA LEU A 53 -9.11 -4.16 -2.26
C LEU A 53 -10.18 -3.50 -3.14
N ILE A 54 -10.44 -4.03 -4.34
CA ILE A 54 -11.38 -3.38 -5.27
C ILE A 54 -12.78 -3.32 -4.66
N GLY A 55 -13.37 -2.12 -4.64
CA GLY A 55 -14.69 -1.85 -4.08
C GLY A 55 -14.72 -1.53 -2.58
N GLU A 56 -13.61 -1.76 -1.87
CA GLU A 56 -13.51 -1.43 -0.44
C GLU A 56 -13.26 0.07 -0.20
N ASP A 57 -13.51 0.52 1.03
CA ASP A 57 -13.20 1.88 1.46
C ASP A 57 -11.75 1.97 1.97
N ALA A 58 -10.91 2.73 1.26
CA ALA A 58 -9.49 2.91 1.56
C ALA A 58 -9.22 3.55 2.94
N THR A 59 -10.23 4.14 3.58
CA THR A 59 -10.07 4.72 4.94
C THR A 59 -10.05 3.66 6.03
N ARG A 60 -10.36 2.39 5.73
CA ARG A 60 -10.44 1.29 6.69
C ARG A 60 -9.10 0.54 6.75
N ILE A 61 -8.00 1.27 6.98
CA ILE A 61 -6.63 0.77 6.85
C ILE A 61 -6.42 -0.50 7.69
N ASP A 62 -6.63 -0.43 9.00
CA ASP A 62 -6.46 -1.60 9.90
C ASP A 62 -7.31 -2.79 9.49
N HIS A 63 -8.55 -2.54 9.03
CA HIS A 63 -9.43 -3.62 8.59
C HIS A 63 -8.88 -4.32 7.34
N LEU A 64 -8.44 -3.54 6.34
CA LEU A 64 -7.88 -4.08 5.10
C LEU A 64 -6.56 -4.79 5.37
N TRP A 65 -5.71 -4.21 6.22
CA TRP A 65 -4.46 -4.80 6.63
C TRP A 65 -4.69 -6.15 7.30
N THR A 66 -5.53 -6.21 8.34
CA THR A 66 -5.81 -7.46 9.08
C THR A 66 -6.48 -8.49 8.19
N LYS A 67 -7.44 -8.09 7.36
CA LYS A 67 -8.14 -8.99 6.42
C LYS A 67 -7.16 -9.67 5.45
N ILE A 68 -6.21 -8.91 4.90
CA ILE A 68 -5.20 -9.44 3.97
C ILE A 68 -4.12 -10.23 4.72
N HIS A 69 -3.66 -9.72 5.85
CA HIS A 69 -2.69 -10.40 6.72
C HIS A 69 -3.19 -11.78 7.11
N ASP A 70 -4.41 -11.90 7.63
CA ASP A 70 -4.98 -13.17 8.08
C ASP A 70 -5.17 -14.17 6.93
N HIS A 71 -5.43 -13.67 5.71
CA HIS A 71 -5.45 -14.51 4.52
C HIS A 71 -4.07 -15.07 4.16
N LEU A 72 -3.01 -14.29 4.37
CA LEU A 72 -1.63 -14.68 4.06
C LEU A 72 -0.97 -15.50 5.19
N ALA A 73 -1.38 -15.30 6.44
CA ALA A 73 -0.75 -15.85 7.65
C ALA A 73 -0.90 -17.37 7.84
N ILE A 74 -1.49 -18.09 6.87
CA ILE A 74 -1.59 -19.54 6.86
C ILE A 74 -0.20 -20.21 6.83
N PHE A 75 0.82 -19.52 6.29
CA PHE A 75 2.21 -19.96 6.30
C PHE A 75 3.07 -18.83 6.91
N THR A 76 4.08 -19.20 7.69
CA THR A 76 4.97 -18.28 8.43
C THR A 76 5.35 -17.04 7.61
N MET A 77 5.02 -15.84 8.10
CA MET A 77 5.18 -14.62 7.31
C MET A 77 6.62 -14.14 7.25
N GLY A 78 7.16 -14.09 6.03
CA GLY A 78 8.41 -13.45 5.64
C GLY A 78 8.56 -13.54 4.13
N GLY A 79 9.17 -12.55 3.48
CA GLY A 79 9.40 -12.60 2.03
C GLY A 79 8.53 -11.63 1.23
N SER A 80 7.88 -12.12 0.17
CA SER A 80 7.24 -11.27 -0.85
C SER A 80 5.82 -10.89 -0.49
N GLU A 81 5.16 -11.71 0.31
CA GLU A 81 3.81 -11.53 0.87
C GLU A 81 3.78 -10.32 1.80
N MET A 82 4.71 -10.25 2.76
CA MET A 82 4.84 -9.09 3.65
C MET A 82 5.26 -7.82 2.91
N ARG A 83 6.08 -7.95 1.84
CA ARG A 83 6.45 -6.80 0.99
C ARG A 83 5.25 -6.26 0.22
N ALA A 84 4.44 -7.15 -0.35
CA ALA A 84 3.19 -6.79 -1.02
C ALA A 84 2.21 -6.09 -0.06
N LEU A 85 2.01 -6.67 1.13
CA LEU A 85 1.16 -6.08 2.16
C LEU A 85 1.69 -4.71 2.61
N GLY A 86 3.01 -4.56 2.79
CA GLY A 86 3.63 -3.29 3.13
C GLY A 86 3.43 -2.20 2.06
N ALA A 87 3.55 -2.55 0.77
CA ALA A 87 3.27 -1.61 -0.31
C ALA A 87 1.81 -1.15 -0.35
N ILE A 88 0.88 -2.07 -0.07
CA ILE A 88 -0.56 -1.77 0.04
C ILE A 88 -0.80 -0.83 1.22
N ASP A 89 -0.21 -1.12 2.39
CA ASP A 89 -0.34 -0.32 3.61
C ASP A 89 0.15 1.12 3.40
N VAL A 90 1.34 1.28 2.82
CA VAL A 90 1.92 2.61 2.51
C VAL A 90 1.00 3.39 1.57
N ALA A 91 0.43 2.75 0.54
CA ALA A 91 -0.50 3.42 -0.37
C ALA A 91 -1.81 3.86 0.29
N LEU A 92 -2.32 3.06 1.24
CA LEU A 92 -3.50 3.41 2.04
C LEU A 92 -3.21 4.63 2.95
N TRP A 93 -2.03 4.67 3.57
CA TRP A 93 -1.60 5.81 4.38
C TRP A 93 -1.36 7.07 3.58
N ASP A 94 -0.80 6.97 2.37
CA ASP A 94 -0.65 8.10 1.45
C ASP A 94 -2.02 8.67 1.03
N LEU A 95 -2.99 7.81 0.73
CA LEU A 95 -4.37 8.24 0.52
C LEU A 95 -4.98 8.91 1.76
N ALA A 96 -4.70 8.41 2.97
CA ALA A 96 -5.17 9.03 4.20
C ALA A 96 -4.61 10.45 4.38
N GLY A 97 -3.30 10.64 4.18
CA GLY A 97 -2.69 11.98 4.18
C GLY A 97 -3.34 12.92 3.18
N LYS A 98 -3.51 12.45 1.93
CA LYS A 98 -4.18 13.20 0.86
C LYS A 98 -5.64 13.55 1.17
N ARG A 99 -6.39 12.63 1.75
CA ARG A 99 -7.78 12.86 2.18
C ARG A 99 -7.88 13.93 3.27
N HIS A 100 -6.97 13.91 4.23
CA HIS A 100 -6.94 14.85 5.35
C HIS A 100 -6.24 16.17 5.02
N GLY A 101 -5.55 16.26 3.88
CA GLY A 101 -4.81 17.45 3.48
C GLY A 101 -3.59 17.72 4.37
N VAL A 102 -3.03 16.68 5.00
CA VAL A 102 -1.91 16.78 5.93
C VAL A 102 -0.81 15.78 5.55
N PRO A 103 0.45 16.07 5.88
CA PRO A 103 1.50 15.07 5.77
C PRO A 103 1.22 13.90 6.74
N ILE A 104 1.56 12.67 6.32
CA ILE A 104 1.21 11.43 7.05
C ILE A 104 1.69 11.45 8.50
N TYR A 105 2.86 12.05 8.77
CA TYR A 105 3.40 12.10 10.14
C TYR A 105 2.46 12.82 11.13
N GLU A 106 1.64 13.77 10.68
CA GLU A 106 0.64 14.43 11.55
C GLU A 106 -0.44 13.44 11.98
N LEU A 107 -0.82 12.51 11.09
CA LEU A 107 -1.77 11.43 11.41
C LEU A 107 -1.15 10.39 12.36
N LEU A 108 0.18 10.25 12.35
CA LEU A 108 0.93 9.32 13.21
C LEU A 108 1.27 9.92 14.59
N GLY A 109 0.77 11.11 14.92
CA GLY A 109 0.99 11.75 16.23
C GLY A 109 1.90 12.98 16.20
N GLY A 110 2.27 13.47 15.02
CA GLY A 110 3.05 14.70 14.86
C GLY A 110 4.56 14.48 14.94
N THR A 111 5.31 15.58 14.96
CA THR A 111 6.78 15.55 14.97
C THR A 111 7.35 15.18 16.34
N ALA A 112 8.42 14.37 16.35
CA ALA A 112 9.23 14.13 17.54
C ALA A 112 10.17 15.31 17.89
N GLY A 113 10.07 16.43 17.17
CA GLY A 113 10.84 17.65 17.42
C GLY A 113 12.27 17.64 16.87
N ARG A 114 12.64 16.63 16.06
CA ARG A 114 13.90 16.58 15.32
C ARG A 114 13.61 16.53 13.83
N SER A 115 14.14 17.48 13.06
CA SER A 115 14.29 17.30 11.62
C SER A 115 15.36 16.24 11.38
N GLU A 116 15.09 15.27 10.51
CA GLU A 116 16.15 14.39 10.01
C GLU A 116 17.23 15.26 9.35
N PRO A 117 18.53 14.95 9.55
CA PRO A 117 19.63 15.73 8.98
C PRO A 117 19.66 15.72 7.45
#